data_AF-A0A849M7V8-F1
#
_entry.id   AF-A0A849M7V8-F1
#
_cell.length_a   1.000
_cell.length_b   1.000
_cell.length_c   1.000
_cell.angle_alpha   90.00
_cell.angle_beta   90.00
_cell.angle_gamma   90.00
#
_symmetry.space_group_name_H-M   'P 1'
#
loop_
_entity.id
_entity.type
_entity.pdbx_description
1 polymer ?
#
loop_
_entity_poly.entity_id
_entity_poly.type
_entity_poly.pdbx_seq_one_letter_code
_entity_poly.pdbx_strand_id
1 'polypeptide(L)'
;MKQLVLLIFIVSTFFLLQCGGSKLEEGDQQYAQKKYTHALNNYLAYKKDNPQDESVNSKIALSYMNRGKELYTKTRNIETFSGNFEKANKFLGNGFSTTEHKNEYSELLFDLALAYKATKPQNEIQKEQYFSNTLDYLAMALDNNENNYKADSLLNQIYDENFQKMYDKGIAFYNRAKKERNNPDLYLSAERYLKQAVEFNSASEEAEKYLSKTRKETIGILQSNYPFSFCVPNYQKKANIVYIDFTIQNFSTETITFEMDKLQLISTMGDAYKVDLKKTEELENAFVDKTKLEPRKMVDGQIAFVFAKDAQIESLNYFYEDKEITKYFP
;
A
#
# COMPACT_ATOMS: atom_id res chain seq x y z
N MET A 1 -52.69 12.10 -70.42
CA MET A 1 -51.43 12.86 -70.32
C MET A 1 -51.35 13.37 -68.89
N LYS A 2 -50.27 13.01 -68.14
CA LYS A 2 -49.95 13.38 -66.73
C LYS A 2 -50.85 12.68 -65.68
N GLN A 3 -50.43 12.14 -64.54
CA GLN A 3 -49.18 11.84 -63.83
C GLN A 3 -49.61 10.76 -62.80
N LEU A 4 -49.06 9.56 -62.76
CA LEU A 4 -47.81 9.15 -62.11
C LEU A 4 -47.84 9.22 -60.56
N VAL A 5 -47.89 8.00 -59.96
CA VAL A 5 -47.36 7.58 -58.64
C VAL A 5 -47.96 8.19 -57.39
N LEU A 6 -48.76 7.40 -56.64
CA LEU A 6 -48.57 7.24 -55.19
C LEU A 6 -49.46 6.11 -54.64
N LEU A 7 -49.05 4.84 -54.69
CA LEU A 7 -49.56 3.82 -53.74
C LEU A 7 -48.76 2.50 -53.78
N ILE A 8 -47.45 2.57 -53.51
CA ILE A 8 -46.69 1.41 -53.03
C ILE A 8 -45.77 1.90 -51.91
N PHE A 9 -46.28 1.89 -50.68
CA PHE A 9 -45.50 1.81 -49.44
C PHE A 9 -46.35 1.06 -48.42
N ILE A 10 -46.66 -0.19 -48.76
CA ILE A 10 -46.97 -1.22 -47.77
C ILE A 10 -45.66 -2.01 -47.65
N VAL A 11 -45.18 -2.19 -46.41
CA VAL A 11 -43.93 -2.86 -46.00
C VAL A 11 -42.67 -1.98 -46.00
N SER A 12 -42.55 -1.05 -45.03
CA SER A 12 -41.25 -0.74 -44.36
C SER A 12 -41.36 0.38 -43.31
N THR A 13 -42.31 0.33 -42.37
CA THR A 13 -42.35 1.27 -41.23
C THR A 13 -42.86 0.59 -39.95
N PHE A 14 -42.45 -0.66 -39.72
CA PHE A 14 -42.48 -1.31 -38.41
C PHE A 14 -41.06 -1.52 -37.87
N PHE A 15 -40.22 -0.49 -37.99
CA PHE A 15 -38.90 -0.39 -37.36
C PHE A 15 -38.75 0.95 -36.61
N LEU A 16 -39.80 1.32 -35.86
CA LEU A 16 -39.69 2.34 -34.83
C LEU A 16 -39.78 1.66 -33.46
N LEU A 17 -38.80 1.98 -32.61
CA LEU A 17 -38.73 1.81 -31.14
C LEU A 17 -38.01 0.56 -30.59
N GLN A 18 -36.70 0.49 -30.86
CA GLN A 18 -35.73 0.24 -29.77
C GLN A 18 -34.83 1.48 -29.63
N CYS A 19 -35.38 2.58 -29.10
CA CYS A 19 -34.58 3.63 -28.48
C CYS A 19 -34.45 3.30 -26.99
N GLY A 20 -33.80 2.20 -26.66
CA GLY A 20 -33.24 1.98 -25.33
C GLY A 20 -31.81 2.48 -25.39
N GLY A 21 -31.45 3.49 -24.60
CA GLY A 21 -30.07 3.96 -24.51
C GLY A 21 -29.14 2.79 -24.18
N SER A 22 -27.88 2.86 -24.61
CA SER A 22 -26.93 1.81 -24.26
C SER A 22 -26.85 1.67 -22.73
N LYS A 23 -26.57 0.46 -22.22
CA LYS A 23 -26.45 0.25 -20.76
C LYS A 23 -25.44 1.19 -20.11
N LEU A 24 -24.43 1.63 -20.87
CA LEU A 24 -23.48 2.65 -20.45
C LEU A 24 -24.15 4.02 -20.26
N GLU A 25 -24.92 4.49 -21.24
CA GLU A 25 -25.65 5.78 -21.16
C GLU A 25 -26.70 5.79 -20.05
N GLU A 26 -27.44 4.68 -19.89
CA GLU A 26 -28.37 4.54 -18.77
C GLU A 26 -27.62 4.58 -17.43
N GLY A 27 -26.43 3.96 -17.36
CA GLY A 27 -25.54 4.05 -16.21
C GLY A 27 -25.14 5.50 -15.90
N ASP A 28 -24.68 6.24 -16.91
CA ASP A 28 -24.25 7.64 -16.80
C ASP A 28 -25.39 8.55 -16.30
N GLN A 29 -26.59 8.36 -16.85
CA GLN A 29 -27.78 9.10 -16.42
C GLN A 29 -28.13 8.82 -14.96
N GLN A 30 -28.10 7.56 -14.53
CA GLN A 30 -28.38 7.20 -13.13
C GLN A 30 -27.30 7.72 -12.18
N TYR A 31 -26.05 7.72 -12.62
CA TYR A 31 -24.93 8.26 -11.86
C TYR A 31 -25.08 9.76 -11.62
N ALA A 32 -25.41 10.53 -12.67
CA ALA A 32 -25.70 11.95 -12.57
C ALA A 32 -26.89 12.26 -11.64
N GLN A 33 -27.86 11.35 -11.55
CA GLN A 33 -28.99 11.43 -10.61
C GLN A 33 -28.67 10.95 -9.19
N LYS A 34 -27.40 10.61 -8.89
CA LYS A 34 -26.93 10.04 -7.62
C LYS A 34 -27.60 8.72 -7.25
N LYS A 35 -28.10 7.98 -8.23
CA LYS A 35 -28.72 6.65 -8.06
C LYS A 35 -27.64 5.58 -8.22
N TYR A 36 -26.63 5.60 -7.36
CA TYR A 36 -25.39 4.83 -7.54
C TYR A 36 -25.59 3.31 -7.61
N THR A 37 -26.59 2.76 -6.91
CA THR A 37 -26.93 1.33 -7.03
C THR A 37 -27.46 0.98 -8.42
N HIS A 38 -28.30 1.84 -9.01
CA HIS A 38 -28.83 1.63 -10.36
C HIS A 38 -27.75 1.87 -11.42
N ALA A 39 -26.93 2.90 -11.26
CA ALA A 39 -25.78 3.17 -12.12
C ALA A 39 -24.83 1.96 -12.15
N LEU A 40 -24.46 1.45 -10.98
CA LEU A 40 -23.60 0.28 -10.84
C LEU A 40 -24.16 -0.95 -11.56
N ASN A 41 -25.46 -1.25 -11.39
CA ASN A 41 -26.10 -2.38 -12.07
C ASN A 41 -26.00 -2.27 -13.59
N ASN A 42 -26.20 -1.07 -14.14
CA ASN A 42 -26.10 -0.80 -15.57
C ASN A 42 -24.66 -0.91 -16.08
N TYR A 43 -23.68 -0.35 -15.36
CA TYR A 43 -22.27 -0.47 -15.73
C TYR A 43 -21.76 -1.92 -15.68
N LEU A 44 -22.15 -2.70 -14.67
CA LEU A 44 -21.78 -4.11 -14.58
C LEU A 44 -22.42 -4.94 -15.70
N ALA A 45 -23.67 -4.65 -16.07
CA ALA A 45 -24.31 -5.28 -17.23
C ALA A 45 -23.56 -4.94 -18.52
N TYR A 46 -23.20 -3.67 -18.72
CA TYR A 46 -22.40 -3.25 -19.87
C TYR A 46 -21.03 -3.95 -19.91
N LYS A 47 -20.30 -4.02 -18.80
CA LYS A 47 -18.98 -4.69 -18.71
C LYS A 47 -19.08 -6.19 -19.00
N LYS A 48 -20.18 -6.84 -18.60
CA LYS A 48 -20.43 -8.25 -18.90
C LYS A 48 -20.53 -8.48 -20.41
N ASP A 49 -21.22 -7.59 -21.12
CA ASP A 49 -21.40 -7.68 -22.57
C ASP A 49 -20.16 -7.17 -23.34
N ASN A 50 -19.33 -6.33 -22.70
CA ASN A 50 -18.13 -5.70 -23.27
C ASN A 50 -16.90 -5.88 -22.35
N PRO A 51 -16.41 -7.12 -22.15
CA PRO A 51 -15.39 -7.39 -21.13
C PRO A 51 -14.03 -6.73 -21.39
N GLN A 52 -13.72 -6.39 -22.64
CA GLN A 52 -12.47 -5.75 -23.04
C GLN A 52 -12.47 -4.23 -22.87
N ASP A 53 -13.64 -3.62 -22.63
CA ASP A 53 -13.74 -2.18 -22.43
C ASP A 53 -13.36 -1.85 -20.99
N GLU A 54 -12.10 -1.43 -20.78
CA GLU A 54 -11.59 -1.02 -19.47
C GLU A 54 -12.05 0.39 -19.07
N SER A 55 -12.60 1.20 -20.00
CA SER A 55 -12.98 2.58 -19.72
C SER A 55 -14.13 2.71 -18.72
N VAL A 56 -15.01 1.69 -18.67
CA VAL A 56 -16.14 1.63 -17.73
C VAL A 56 -15.71 1.29 -16.30
N ASN A 57 -14.51 0.75 -16.10
CA ASN A 57 -14.05 0.30 -14.79
C ASN A 57 -14.00 1.44 -13.77
N SER A 58 -13.56 2.64 -14.17
CA SER A 58 -13.55 3.80 -13.27
C SER A 58 -14.98 4.19 -12.85
N LYS A 59 -15.95 4.11 -13.77
CA LYS A 59 -17.36 4.39 -13.47
C LYS A 59 -17.95 3.38 -12.50
N ILE A 60 -17.57 2.10 -12.64
CA ILE A 60 -17.93 1.02 -11.70
C ILE A 60 -17.33 1.30 -10.32
N ALA A 61 -16.03 1.60 -10.25
CA ALA A 61 -15.31 1.87 -9.01
C ALA A 61 -15.90 3.08 -8.25
N LEU A 62 -16.12 4.20 -8.95
CA LEU A 62 -16.73 5.39 -8.38
C LEU A 62 -18.18 5.13 -7.92
N SER A 63 -18.95 4.32 -8.65
CA SER A 63 -20.30 3.94 -8.24
C SER A 63 -20.31 3.11 -6.96
N TYR A 64 -19.36 2.18 -6.80
CA TYR A 64 -19.18 1.46 -5.54
C TYR A 64 -18.85 2.42 -4.40
N MET A 65 -17.84 3.28 -4.56
CA MET A 65 -17.42 4.23 -3.54
C MET A 65 -18.56 5.17 -3.10
N ASN A 66 -19.25 5.79 -4.05
CA ASN A 66 -20.38 6.67 -3.77
C ASN A 66 -21.55 5.92 -3.09
N ARG A 67 -21.85 4.69 -3.51
CA ARG A 67 -22.83 3.84 -2.82
C ARG A 67 -22.40 3.54 -1.38
N GLY A 68 -21.12 3.23 -1.15
CA GLY A 68 -20.55 3.01 0.17
C GLY A 68 -20.71 4.23 1.08
N LYS A 69 -20.37 5.42 0.57
CA LYS A 69 -20.55 6.71 1.25
C LYS A 69 -22.01 6.97 1.62
N GLU A 70 -22.95 6.70 0.70
CA GLU A 70 -24.39 6.87 0.95
C GLU A 70 -24.88 5.94 2.07
N LEU A 71 -24.48 4.67 2.04
CA LEU A 71 -24.84 3.68 3.06
C LEU A 71 -24.24 4.02 4.42
N TYR A 72 -22.98 4.46 4.46
CA TYR A 72 -22.34 4.93 5.69
C TYR A 72 -23.05 6.16 6.26
N THR A 73 -23.43 7.12 5.42
CA THR A 73 -24.14 8.32 5.87
C THR A 73 -25.46 7.96 6.56
N LYS A 74 -26.15 6.93 6.08
CA LYS A 74 -27.42 6.44 6.63
C LYS A 74 -27.24 5.58 7.89
N THR A 75 -26.24 4.71 7.92
CA THR A 75 -26.11 3.66 8.94
C THR A 75 -25.05 3.96 10.00
N ARG A 76 -24.09 4.84 9.68
CA ARG A 76 -22.84 5.08 10.42
C ARG A 76 -21.99 3.82 10.60
N ASN A 77 -22.21 2.78 9.78
CA ASN A 77 -21.37 1.59 9.78
C ASN A 77 -20.22 1.74 8.77
N ILE A 78 -19.00 1.89 9.28
CA ILE A 78 -17.79 2.03 8.47
C ILE A 78 -17.56 0.84 7.52
N GLU A 79 -17.97 -0.36 7.91
CA GLU A 79 -17.83 -1.59 7.09
C GLU A 79 -18.60 -1.48 5.77
N THR A 80 -19.69 -0.71 5.75
CA THR A 80 -20.43 -0.47 4.51
C THR A 80 -19.66 0.41 3.53
N PHE A 81 -18.88 1.37 4.02
CA PHE A 81 -18.04 2.20 3.16
C PHE A 81 -16.81 1.41 2.72
N SER A 82 -16.05 0.83 3.67
CA SER A 82 -14.83 0.10 3.39
C SER A 82 -15.07 -1.13 2.51
N GLY A 83 -16.15 -1.88 2.74
CA GLY A 83 -16.50 -3.04 1.91
C GLY A 83 -16.91 -2.66 0.47
N ASN A 84 -17.36 -1.42 0.23
CA ASN A 84 -17.55 -0.92 -1.13
C ASN A 84 -16.24 -0.41 -1.74
N PHE A 85 -15.35 0.18 -0.95
CA PHE A 85 -13.98 0.52 -1.38
C PHE A 85 -13.21 -0.72 -1.85
N GLU A 86 -13.24 -1.82 -1.10
CA GLU A 86 -12.62 -3.10 -1.52
C GLU A 86 -13.17 -3.62 -2.84
N LYS A 87 -14.47 -3.41 -3.11
CA LYS A 87 -15.09 -3.77 -4.39
C LYS A 87 -14.67 -2.82 -5.50
N ALA A 88 -14.55 -1.53 -5.21
CA ALA A 88 -14.08 -0.53 -6.17
C ALA A 88 -12.65 -0.83 -6.65
N ASN A 89 -11.75 -1.16 -5.72
CA ASN A 89 -10.34 -1.46 -6.04
C ASN A 89 -10.15 -2.62 -7.02
N LYS A 90 -11.06 -3.58 -7.04
CA LYS A 90 -11.01 -4.70 -8.01
C LYS A 90 -11.14 -4.26 -9.47
N PHE A 91 -11.65 -3.05 -9.72
CA PHE A 91 -11.82 -2.50 -11.06
C PHE A 91 -10.72 -1.48 -11.42
N LEU A 92 -9.96 -0.98 -10.46
CA LEU A 92 -8.99 0.12 -10.67
C LEU A 92 -7.61 -0.32 -11.20
N GLY A 93 -7.46 -1.57 -11.68
CA GLY A 93 -6.17 -2.18 -12.02
C GLY A 93 -5.18 -1.27 -12.77
N ASN A 94 -5.60 -0.68 -13.90
CA ASN A 94 -4.76 0.20 -14.73
C ASN A 94 -4.94 1.71 -14.42
N GLY A 95 -5.56 2.04 -13.28
CA GLY A 95 -5.87 3.43 -12.89
C GLY A 95 -7.19 3.96 -13.46
N PHE A 96 -7.31 5.29 -13.50
CA PHE A 96 -8.53 6.00 -13.90
C PHE A 96 -8.53 6.39 -15.37
N SER A 97 -9.69 6.31 -16.02
CA SER A 97 -9.86 6.68 -17.44
C SER A 97 -9.78 8.19 -17.70
N THR A 98 -10.04 9.03 -16.69
CA THR A 98 -10.01 10.49 -16.81
C THR A 98 -9.48 11.14 -15.53
N THR A 99 -8.92 12.35 -15.66
CA THR A 99 -8.52 13.19 -14.52
C THR A 99 -9.71 13.52 -13.62
N GLU A 100 -10.89 13.75 -14.19
CA GLU A 100 -12.13 14.00 -13.43
C GLU A 100 -12.47 12.82 -12.51
N HIS A 101 -12.42 11.58 -13.03
CA HIS A 101 -12.66 10.38 -12.23
C HIS A 101 -11.59 10.21 -11.14
N LYS A 102 -10.33 10.51 -11.44
CA LYS A 102 -9.23 10.46 -10.47
C LYS A 102 -9.45 11.46 -9.32
N ASN A 103 -9.89 12.68 -9.64
CA ASN A 103 -10.19 13.72 -8.66
C ASN A 103 -11.41 13.37 -7.81
N GLU A 104 -12.49 12.85 -8.42
CA GLU A 104 -13.65 12.39 -7.65
C GLU A 104 -13.28 11.25 -6.70
N TYR A 105 -12.45 10.31 -7.16
CA TYR A 105 -11.97 9.23 -6.31
C TYR A 105 -11.13 9.74 -5.13
N SER A 106 -10.25 10.73 -5.37
CA SER A 106 -9.50 11.41 -4.31
C SER A 106 -10.42 12.00 -3.23
N GLU A 107 -11.50 12.69 -3.61
CA GLU A 107 -12.48 13.21 -2.64
C GLU A 107 -13.20 12.07 -1.88
N LEU A 108 -13.51 10.95 -2.54
CA LEU A 108 -14.16 9.80 -1.90
C LEU A 108 -13.22 9.06 -0.93
N LEU A 109 -11.92 9.03 -1.21
CA LEU A 109 -10.89 8.54 -0.28
C LEU A 109 -10.78 9.45 0.95
N PHE A 110 -10.78 10.77 0.74
CA PHE A 110 -10.84 11.74 1.84
C PHE A 110 -12.09 11.53 2.72
N ASP A 111 -13.27 11.33 2.12
CA ASP A 111 -14.49 11.03 2.87
C ASP A 111 -14.40 9.71 3.65
N LEU A 112 -13.74 8.70 3.09
CA LEU A 112 -13.50 7.42 3.78
C LEU A 112 -12.55 7.61 4.97
N ALA A 113 -11.50 8.41 4.81
CA ALA A 113 -10.60 8.77 5.91
C ALA A 113 -11.36 9.48 7.05
N LEU A 114 -12.21 10.45 6.70
CA LEU A 114 -13.10 11.11 7.68
C LEU A 114 -14.03 10.12 8.38
N ALA A 115 -14.56 9.14 7.65
CA ALA A 115 -15.42 8.11 8.20
C ALA A 115 -14.67 7.25 9.23
N TYR A 116 -13.45 6.82 8.95
CA TYR A 116 -12.60 6.11 9.92
C TYR A 116 -12.28 6.97 11.15
N LYS A 117 -11.86 8.22 10.94
CA LYS A 117 -11.56 9.17 12.03
C LYS A 117 -12.75 9.42 12.95
N ALA A 118 -13.97 9.46 12.40
CA ALA A 118 -15.20 9.73 13.16
C ALA A 118 -15.81 8.47 13.81
N THR A 119 -15.48 7.27 13.33
CA THR A 119 -16.06 6.03 13.85
C THR A 119 -15.47 5.70 15.21
N LYS A 120 -16.32 5.51 16.22
CA LYS A 120 -15.87 5.15 17.57
C LYS A 120 -15.31 3.71 17.57
N PRO A 121 -14.04 3.51 17.94
CA PRO A 121 -13.48 2.17 18.07
C PRO A 121 -14.03 1.47 19.32
N GLN A 122 -14.15 0.15 19.24
CA GLN A 122 -14.61 -0.73 20.32
C GLN A 122 -13.50 -1.11 21.29
N ASN A 123 -12.23 -1.05 20.85
CA ASN A 123 -11.05 -1.39 21.63
C ASN A 123 -9.81 -0.66 21.08
N GLU A 124 -8.69 -0.73 21.81
CA GLU A 124 -7.45 -0.04 21.41
C GLU A 124 -6.84 -0.59 20.11
N ILE A 125 -7.02 -1.88 19.79
CA ILE A 125 -6.55 -2.45 18.51
C ILE A 125 -7.27 -1.77 17.35
N GLN A 126 -8.60 -1.68 17.43
CA GLN A 126 -9.41 -1.03 16.41
C GLN A 126 -9.14 0.47 16.32
N LYS A 127 -8.81 1.12 17.44
CA LYS A 127 -8.41 2.53 17.46
C LYS A 127 -7.12 2.77 16.69
N GLU A 128 -6.11 1.94 16.88
CA GLU A 128 -4.86 1.99 16.12
C GLU A 128 -5.12 1.71 14.63
N GLN A 129 -5.94 0.71 14.32
CA GLN A 129 -6.32 0.38 12.94
C GLN A 129 -7.04 1.54 12.25
N TYR A 130 -8.03 2.16 12.91
CA TYR A 130 -8.78 3.30 12.35
C TYR A 130 -7.90 4.52 12.17
N PHE A 131 -6.96 4.75 13.08
CA PHE A 131 -5.96 5.80 12.93
C PHE A 131 -5.06 5.56 11.71
N SER A 132 -4.51 4.34 11.56
CA SER A 132 -3.71 3.97 10.38
C SER A 132 -4.50 4.15 9.08
N ASN A 133 -5.70 3.58 9.01
CA ASN A 133 -6.56 3.71 7.82
C ASN A 133 -6.89 5.18 7.51
N THR A 134 -7.05 6.03 8.51
CA THR A 134 -7.27 7.46 8.29
C THR A 134 -6.07 8.08 7.56
N LEU A 135 -4.85 7.80 8.01
CA LEU A 135 -3.62 8.29 7.37
C LEU A 135 -3.46 7.71 5.95
N ASP A 136 -3.64 6.40 5.80
CA ASP A 136 -3.48 5.70 4.52
C ASP A 136 -4.42 6.26 3.46
N TYR A 137 -5.70 6.48 3.79
CA TYR A 137 -6.65 7.04 2.82
C TYR A 137 -6.43 8.53 2.53
N LEU A 138 -5.86 9.30 3.45
CA LEU A 138 -5.45 10.68 3.17
C LEU A 138 -4.24 10.72 2.21
N ALA A 139 -3.25 9.86 2.44
CA ALA A 139 -2.10 9.72 1.54
C ALA A 139 -2.55 9.27 0.14
N MET A 140 -3.40 8.23 0.06
CA MET A 140 -3.97 7.77 -1.20
C MET A 140 -4.80 8.86 -1.91
N ALA A 141 -5.49 9.73 -1.16
CA ALA A 141 -6.22 10.84 -1.74
C ALA A 141 -5.26 11.84 -2.42
N LEU A 142 -4.12 12.14 -1.80
CA LEU A 142 -3.09 13.02 -2.34
C LEU A 142 -2.33 12.40 -3.52
N ASP A 143 -2.04 11.10 -3.49
CA ASP A 143 -1.46 10.38 -4.64
C ASP A 143 -2.37 10.45 -5.89
N ASN A 144 -3.68 10.44 -5.65
CA ASN A 144 -4.66 10.59 -6.72
C ASN A 144 -4.83 12.04 -7.17
N ASN A 145 -4.78 13.00 -6.24
CA ASN A 145 -4.83 14.42 -6.54
C ASN A 145 -4.01 15.22 -5.51
N GLU A 146 -2.80 15.60 -5.90
CA GLU A 146 -1.85 16.37 -5.08
C GLU A 146 -2.40 17.74 -4.65
N ASN A 147 -3.42 18.27 -5.35
CA ASN A 147 -4.08 19.53 -5.02
C ASN A 147 -5.32 19.34 -4.13
N ASN A 148 -5.52 18.16 -3.53
CA ASN A 148 -6.58 17.94 -2.54
C ASN A 148 -6.23 18.64 -1.21
N TYR A 149 -6.47 19.95 -1.15
CA TYR A 149 -6.14 20.79 0.00
C TYR A 149 -6.82 20.35 1.30
N LYS A 150 -7.97 19.66 1.22
CA LYS A 150 -8.66 19.15 2.42
C LYS A 150 -7.94 17.95 2.99
N ALA A 151 -7.49 17.04 2.12
CA ALA A 151 -6.71 15.87 2.52
C ALA A 151 -5.36 16.31 3.10
N ASP A 152 -4.65 17.20 2.40
CA ASP A 152 -3.37 17.76 2.84
C ASP A 152 -3.50 18.48 4.19
N SER A 153 -4.46 19.40 4.32
CA SER A 153 -4.67 20.14 5.57
C SER A 153 -5.00 19.23 6.75
N LEU A 154 -5.83 18.19 6.55
CA LEU A 154 -6.17 17.26 7.63
C LEU A 154 -5.00 16.35 7.98
N LEU A 155 -4.22 15.91 6.99
CA LEU A 155 -3.05 15.07 7.22
C LEU A 155 -2.00 15.82 8.03
N ASN A 156 -1.68 17.06 7.63
CA ASN A 156 -0.76 17.93 8.37
C ASN A 156 -1.25 18.22 9.80
N GLN A 157 -2.55 18.47 9.98
CA GLN A 157 -3.12 18.61 11.33
C GLN A 157 -2.92 17.36 12.18
N ILE A 158 -3.18 16.16 11.63
CA ILE A 158 -3.00 14.91 12.37
C ILE A 158 -1.52 14.70 12.73
N TYR A 159 -0.62 15.00 11.80
CA TYR A 159 0.82 14.93 12.02
C TYR A 159 1.27 15.84 13.16
N ASP A 160 0.88 17.13 13.12
CA ASP A 160 1.19 18.10 14.17
C ASP A 160 0.66 17.67 15.54
N GLU A 161 -0.59 17.18 15.61
CA GLU A 161 -1.22 16.76 16.85
C GLU A 161 -0.59 15.49 17.46
N ASN A 162 0.03 14.63 16.65
CA ASN A 162 0.50 13.31 17.09
C ASN A 162 2.02 13.14 17.10
N PHE A 163 2.78 14.05 16.50
CA PHE A 163 4.25 13.99 16.43
C PHE A 163 4.87 13.74 17.81
N GLN A 164 4.62 14.65 18.77
CA GLN A 164 5.25 14.59 20.09
C GLN A 164 4.90 13.29 20.83
N LYS A 165 3.66 12.82 20.69
CA LYS A 165 3.20 11.58 21.31
C LYS A 165 3.92 10.35 20.74
N MET A 166 4.13 10.29 19.42
CA MET A 166 4.87 9.19 18.80
C MET A 166 6.36 9.24 19.18
N TYR A 167 6.93 10.44 19.16
CA TYR A 167 8.31 10.67 19.60
C TYR A 167 8.52 10.20 21.06
N ASP A 168 7.72 10.70 22.00
CA ASP A 168 7.84 10.37 23.42
C ASP A 168 7.68 8.86 23.68
N LYS A 169 6.73 8.21 23.01
CA LYS A 169 6.57 6.75 23.08
C LYS A 169 7.81 6.02 22.55
N GLY A 170 8.32 6.43 21.40
CA GLY A 170 9.53 5.86 20.80
C GLY A 170 10.73 5.96 21.74
N ILE A 171 10.97 7.13 22.32
CA ILE A 171 12.02 7.38 23.32
C ILE A 171 11.83 6.53 24.58
N ALA A 172 10.59 6.40 25.06
CA ALA A 172 10.29 5.58 26.23
C ALA A 172 10.65 4.10 25.98
N PHE A 173 10.26 3.54 24.83
CA PHE A 173 10.62 2.18 24.45
C PHE A 173 12.13 1.99 24.28
N TYR A 174 12.81 2.93 23.60
CA TYR A 174 14.26 2.90 23.43
C TYR A 174 15.00 2.89 24.78
N ASN A 175 14.62 3.79 25.68
CA ASN A 175 15.22 3.85 27.02
C ASN A 175 14.92 2.62 27.87
N ARG A 176 13.73 2.02 27.69
CA ARG A 176 13.36 0.77 28.36
C ARG A 176 14.18 -0.40 27.83
N ALA A 177 14.36 -0.52 26.51
CA ALA A 177 15.18 -1.54 25.87
C ALA A 177 16.63 -1.52 26.38
N LYS A 178 17.22 -0.33 26.55
CA LYS A 178 18.55 -0.17 27.14
C LYS A 178 18.69 -0.71 28.56
N LYS A 179 17.60 -0.68 29.34
CA LYS A 179 17.56 -1.19 30.72
C LYS A 179 17.26 -2.69 30.74
N GLU A 180 16.29 -3.13 29.95
CA GLU A 180 15.81 -4.51 29.83
C GLU A 180 16.54 -5.25 28.71
N ARG A 181 17.84 -5.54 28.91
CA ARG A 181 18.71 -6.16 27.89
C ARG A 181 18.25 -7.54 27.40
N ASN A 182 17.34 -8.20 28.12
CA ASN A 182 16.76 -9.49 27.76
C ASN A 182 15.51 -9.38 26.87
N ASN A 183 15.07 -8.16 26.54
CA ASN A 183 13.88 -7.93 25.71
C ASN A 183 14.20 -7.02 24.51
N PRO A 184 14.89 -7.54 23.49
CA PRO A 184 15.28 -6.76 22.30
C PRO A 184 14.07 -6.26 21.48
N ASP A 185 12.89 -6.88 21.61
CA ASP A 185 11.66 -6.46 20.92
C ASP A 185 11.19 -5.06 21.31
N LEU A 186 11.67 -4.54 22.45
CA LEU A 186 11.43 -3.15 22.84
C LEU A 186 12.09 -2.17 21.86
N TYR A 187 13.23 -2.52 21.23
CA TYR A 187 13.81 -1.70 20.16
C TYR A 187 12.96 -1.72 18.90
N LEU A 188 12.35 -2.86 18.54
CA LEU A 188 11.40 -2.93 17.41
C LEU A 188 10.18 -2.04 17.66
N SER A 189 9.69 -2.02 18.90
CA SER A 189 8.61 -1.12 19.30
C SER A 189 9.03 0.35 19.23
N ALA A 190 10.26 0.68 19.65
CA ALA A 190 10.81 2.02 19.54
C ALA A 190 10.94 2.46 18.08
N GLU A 191 11.45 1.60 17.20
CA GLU A 191 11.64 1.90 15.78
C GLU A 191 10.31 2.23 15.12
N ARG A 192 9.26 1.44 15.41
CA ARG A 192 7.91 1.69 14.87
C ARG A 192 7.41 3.10 15.20
N TYR A 193 7.52 3.52 16.46
CA TYR A 193 7.03 4.83 16.90
C TYR A 193 7.93 5.99 16.42
N LEU A 194 9.25 5.79 16.38
CA LEU A 194 10.18 6.81 15.88
C LEU A 194 10.06 6.98 14.36
N LYS A 195 9.81 5.91 13.61
CA LYS A 195 9.51 5.99 12.17
C LYS A 195 8.26 6.84 11.93
N GLN A 196 7.17 6.59 12.68
CA GLN A 196 5.96 7.41 12.60
C GLN A 196 6.21 8.88 13.02
N ALA A 197 7.04 9.12 14.03
CA ALA A 197 7.40 10.49 14.43
C ALA A 197 8.15 11.23 13.30
N VAL A 198 9.11 10.57 12.64
CA VAL A 198 9.82 11.15 11.49
C VAL A 198 8.88 11.37 10.30
N GLU A 199 7.93 10.46 10.07
CA GLU A 199 6.89 10.66 9.04
C GLU A 199 6.04 11.90 9.33
N PHE A 200 5.65 12.12 10.59
CA PHE A 200 4.82 13.26 10.99
C PHE A 200 5.60 14.58 10.99
N ASN A 201 6.92 14.53 11.18
CA ASN A 201 7.78 15.70 11.11
C ASN A 201 9.17 15.31 10.60
N SER A 202 9.32 15.31 9.28
CA SER A 202 10.56 14.93 8.61
C SER A 202 11.69 15.94 8.82
N ALA A 203 11.41 17.13 9.35
CA ALA A 203 12.42 18.12 9.71
C ALA A 203 12.96 17.95 11.14
N SER A 204 12.44 16.98 11.91
CA SER A 204 12.89 16.75 13.29
C SER A 204 14.21 15.97 13.33
N GLU A 205 15.33 16.71 13.38
CA GLU A 205 16.68 16.12 13.53
C GLU A 205 16.78 15.19 14.77
N GLU A 206 16.04 15.49 15.83
CA GLU A 206 16.05 14.68 17.05
C GLU A 206 15.34 13.33 16.84
N ALA A 207 14.18 13.33 16.19
CA ALA A 207 13.45 12.10 15.85
C ALA A 207 14.28 11.22 14.91
N GLU A 208 14.88 11.80 13.87
CA GLU A 208 15.76 11.08 12.95
C GLU A 208 16.98 10.49 13.65
N LYS A 209 17.62 11.27 14.53
CA LYS A 209 18.77 10.80 15.32
C LYS A 209 18.42 9.61 16.19
N TYR A 210 17.25 9.61 16.84
CA TYR A 210 16.83 8.47 17.66
C TYR A 210 16.35 7.28 16.82
N LEU A 211 15.73 7.53 15.66
CA LEU A 211 15.40 6.47 14.71
C LEU A 211 16.68 5.76 14.23
N SER A 212 17.71 6.51 13.82
CA SER A 212 19.03 5.98 13.43
C SER A 212 19.67 5.16 14.55
N LYS A 213 19.69 5.68 15.79
CA LYS A 213 20.19 4.93 16.95
C LYS A 213 19.41 3.64 17.18
N THR A 214 18.10 3.66 17.02
CA THR A 214 17.26 2.48 17.21
C THR A 214 17.50 1.45 16.10
N ARG A 215 17.66 1.90 14.85
CA ARG A 215 18.00 1.02 13.70
C ARG A 215 19.32 0.28 13.88
N LYS A 216 20.32 0.91 14.54
CA LYS A 216 21.58 0.22 14.91
C LYS A 216 21.35 -1.00 15.79
N GLU A 217 20.34 -0.94 16.64
CA GLU A 217 19.99 -2.02 17.56
C GLU A 217 19.05 -3.03 16.88
N THR A 218 18.13 -2.59 16.00
CA THR A 218 17.12 -3.47 15.37
C THR A 218 17.57 -4.19 14.11
N ILE A 219 18.61 -3.71 13.43
CA ILE A 219 19.13 -4.31 12.20
C ILE A 219 19.55 -5.78 12.40
N GLY A 220 20.09 -6.11 13.57
CA GLY A 220 20.48 -7.47 13.97
C GLY A 220 19.40 -8.32 14.63
N ILE A 221 18.17 -7.82 14.79
CA ILE A 221 17.08 -8.53 15.49
C ILE A 221 16.21 -9.29 14.47
N LEU A 222 15.98 -10.58 14.67
CA LEU A 222 14.98 -11.35 13.93
C LEU A 222 13.57 -11.03 14.42
N GLN A 223 12.65 -10.76 13.49
CA GLN A 223 11.25 -10.47 13.77
C GLN A 223 10.41 -11.75 13.70
N SER A 224 10.00 -12.29 14.84
CA SER A 224 9.31 -13.59 14.95
C SER A 224 7.84 -13.58 14.54
N ASN A 225 7.27 -12.41 14.26
CA ASN A 225 5.89 -12.23 13.82
C ASN A 225 5.67 -12.49 12.32
N TYR A 226 6.73 -12.80 11.56
CA TYR A 226 6.66 -13.19 10.14
C TYR A 226 7.09 -14.64 9.94
N PRO A 227 6.43 -15.41 9.04
CA PRO A 227 6.81 -16.80 8.73
C PRO A 227 8.28 -16.92 8.31
N PHE A 228 8.76 -15.96 7.51
CA PHE A 228 10.16 -15.78 7.16
C PHE A 228 10.67 -14.49 7.80
N SER A 229 11.85 -14.54 8.40
CA SER A 229 12.49 -13.37 8.99
C SER A 229 13.98 -13.36 8.70
N PHE A 230 14.55 -12.17 8.59
CA PHE A 230 15.99 -12.00 8.44
C PHE A 230 16.52 -10.83 9.28
N CYS A 231 17.81 -10.87 9.57
CA CYS A 231 18.53 -9.76 10.14
C CYS A 231 19.92 -9.63 9.51
N VAL A 232 20.54 -8.48 9.76
CA VAL A 232 21.89 -8.15 9.30
C VAL A 232 22.73 -7.90 10.56
N PRO A 233 23.39 -8.94 11.10
CA PRO A 233 24.23 -8.79 12.29
C PRO A 233 25.37 -7.80 12.08
N ASN A 234 25.90 -7.71 10.86
CA ASN A 234 27.01 -6.84 10.51
C ASN A 234 27.07 -6.61 9.00
N TYR A 235 27.72 -5.52 8.59
CA TYR A 235 27.97 -5.22 7.19
C TYR A 235 29.22 -4.36 7.02
N GLN A 236 29.85 -4.44 5.85
CA GLN A 236 31.03 -3.65 5.51
C GLN A 236 30.98 -3.18 4.06
N LYS A 237 31.17 -1.87 3.84
CA LYS A 237 31.38 -1.32 2.50
C LYS A 237 32.88 -1.20 2.20
N LYS A 238 33.34 -1.82 1.11
CA LYS A 238 34.71 -1.65 0.56
C LYS A 238 34.59 -1.20 -0.89
N ALA A 239 35.00 0.05 -1.16
CA ALA A 239 34.83 0.69 -2.46
C ALA A 239 33.37 0.62 -2.96
N ASN A 240 33.12 -0.07 -4.07
CA ASN A 240 31.82 -0.27 -4.68
C ASN A 240 31.18 -1.63 -4.32
N ILE A 241 31.62 -2.27 -3.24
CA ILE A 241 31.05 -3.55 -2.80
C ILE A 241 30.58 -3.42 -1.35
N VAL A 242 29.36 -3.87 -1.08
CA VAL A 242 28.81 -4.02 0.27
C VAL A 242 28.74 -5.50 0.59
N TYR A 243 29.42 -5.91 1.65
CA TYR A 243 29.37 -7.26 2.21
C TYR A 243 28.43 -7.24 3.41
N ILE A 244 27.50 -8.18 3.48
CA ILE A 244 26.51 -8.27 4.54
C ILE A 244 26.61 -9.67 5.16
N ASP A 245 26.83 -9.70 6.48
CA ASP A 245 26.55 -10.89 7.26
C ASP A 245 25.02 -10.96 7.41
N PHE A 246 24.44 -12.10 7.04
CA PHE A 246 23.02 -12.27 6.87
C PHE A 246 22.57 -13.50 7.65
N THR A 247 21.50 -13.36 8.41
CA THR A 247 20.89 -14.47 9.14
C THR A 247 19.43 -14.54 8.76
N ILE A 248 18.96 -15.73 8.40
CA ILE A 248 17.56 -16.01 8.08
C ILE A 248 17.01 -17.07 9.01
N GLN A 249 15.75 -16.94 9.38
CA GLN A 249 15.04 -17.91 10.19
C GLN A 249 13.63 -18.16 9.65
N ASN A 250 13.27 -19.44 9.60
CA ASN A 250 11.93 -19.89 9.30
C ASN A 250 11.13 -20.05 10.60
N PHE A 251 10.21 -19.13 10.90
CA PHE A 251 9.30 -19.21 12.04
C PHE A 251 8.00 -19.98 11.72
N SER A 252 7.81 -20.39 10.47
CA SER A 252 6.64 -21.17 10.05
C SER A 252 6.72 -22.65 10.46
N THR A 253 5.62 -23.37 10.23
CA THR A 253 5.53 -24.83 10.41
C THR A 253 5.91 -25.61 9.14
N GLU A 254 6.15 -24.93 8.03
CA GLU A 254 6.42 -25.53 6.72
C GLU A 254 7.85 -25.21 6.27
N THR A 255 8.39 -25.98 5.33
CA THR A 255 9.70 -25.69 4.75
C THR A 255 9.59 -24.47 3.83
N ILE A 256 10.44 -23.47 4.03
CA ILE A 256 10.51 -22.27 3.17
C ILE A 256 11.74 -22.37 2.27
N THR A 257 11.63 -21.88 1.03
CA THR A 257 12.80 -21.69 0.17
C THR A 257 13.17 -20.21 0.16
N PHE A 258 14.38 -19.89 0.61
CA PHE A 258 15.00 -18.59 0.42
C PHE A 258 15.66 -18.55 -0.96
N GLU A 259 15.41 -17.50 -1.74
CA GLU A 259 15.98 -17.29 -3.07
C GLU A 259 16.67 -15.92 -3.10
N MET A 260 17.97 -15.89 -3.41
CA MET A 260 18.77 -14.66 -3.35
C MET A 260 18.31 -13.58 -4.34
N ASP A 261 17.68 -13.96 -5.45
CA ASP A 261 17.17 -13.05 -6.48
C ASP A 261 16.00 -12.16 -6.00
N LYS A 262 15.32 -12.57 -4.93
CA LYS A 262 14.27 -11.81 -4.24
C LYS A 262 14.82 -10.81 -3.23
N LEU A 263 16.14 -10.73 -3.05
CA LEU A 263 16.79 -9.81 -2.15
C LEU A 263 17.34 -8.59 -2.89
N GLN A 264 17.06 -7.39 -2.38
CA GLN A 264 17.49 -6.12 -2.96
C GLN A 264 18.04 -5.19 -1.89
N LEU A 265 19.22 -4.62 -2.15
CA LEU A 265 19.77 -3.53 -1.37
C LEU A 265 19.31 -2.20 -2.00
N ILE A 266 18.66 -1.36 -1.22
CA ILE A 266 18.12 -0.08 -1.68
C ILE A 266 19.00 1.06 -1.17
N SER A 267 19.30 2.01 -2.06
CA SER A 267 19.98 3.25 -1.68
C SER A 267 19.00 4.33 -1.24
N THR A 268 19.49 5.34 -0.54
CA THR A 268 18.69 6.53 -0.14
C THR A 268 18.13 7.33 -1.33
N MET A 269 18.61 7.08 -2.55
CA MET A 269 18.07 7.67 -3.78
C MET A 269 16.98 6.81 -4.44
N GLY A 270 16.66 5.65 -3.87
CA GLY A 270 15.69 4.69 -4.42
C GLY A 270 16.26 3.68 -5.41
N ASP A 271 17.56 3.75 -5.74
CA ASP A 271 18.18 2.74 -6.62
C ASP A 271 18.21 1.36 -5.95
N ALA A 272 17.76 0.34 -6.68
CA ALA A 272 17.75 -1.05 -6.24
C ALA A 272 18.92 -1.86 -6.82
N TYR A 273 19.66 -2.54 -5.95
CA TYR A 273 20.83 -3.34 -6.30
C TYR A 273 20.58 -4.81 -5.94
N LYS A 274 20.82 -5.70 -6.91
CA LYS A 274 20.70 -7.15 -6.72
C LYS A 274 21.96 -7.73 -6.10
N VAL A 275 21.83 -8.89 -5.46
CA VAL A 275 22.96 -9.68 -4.99
C VAL A 275 23.90 -9.98 -6.16
N ASP A 276 25.20 -9.73 -5.98
CA ASP A 276 26.24 -10.16 -6.91
C ASP A 276 26.66 -11.59 -6.56
N LEU A 277 26.18 -12.55 -7.35
CA LEU A 277 26.45 -13.97 -7.12
C LEU A 277 27.94 -14.31 -7.16
N LYS A 278 28.70 -13.70 -8.08
CA LYS A 278 30.13 -13.97 -8.22
C LYS A 278 30.91 -13.50 -7.00
N LYS A 279 30.60 -12.29 -6.51
CA LYS A 279 31.21 -11.75 -5.29
C LYS A 279 30.75 -12.45 -4.04
N THR A 280 29.53 -12.98 -4.03
CA THR A 280 29.03 -13.79 -2.92
C THR A 280 29.77 -15.13 -2.85
N GLU A 281 29.97 -15.83 -3.97
CA GLU A 281 30.70 -17.10 -4.04
C GLU A 281 32.17 -17.02 -3.59
N GLU A 282 32.78 -15.83 -3.64
CA GLU A 282 34.15 -15.57 -3.15
C GLU A 282 34.24 -15.56 -1.60
N LEU A 283 33.11 -15.54 -0.88
CA LEU A 283 33.07 -15.43 0.58
C LEU A 283 33.19 -16.79 1.29
N GLU A 284 33.81 -16.80 2.47
CA GLU A 284 34.06 -18.03 3.23
C GLU A 284 32.76 -18.74 3.64
N ASN A 285 31.74 -17.98 4.02
CA ASN A 285 30.43 -18.49 4.40
C ASN A 285 29.34 -17.98 3.44
N ALA A 286 29.58 -18.09 2.13
CA ALA A 286 28.64 -17.62 1.11
C ALA A 286 27.24 -18.26 1.26
N PHE A 287 26.19 -17.44 1.14
CA PHE A 287 24.85 -17.98 0.90
C PHE A 287 24.78 -18.62 -0.48
N VAL A 288 24.10 -19.77 -0.57
CA VAL A 288 23.79 -20.41 -1.85
C VAL A 288 22.52 -19.80 -2.44
N ASP A 289 22.43 -19.79 -3.78
CA ASP A 289 21.36 -19.14 -4.54
C ASP A 289 19.95 -19.51 -4.03
N LYS A 290 19.75 -20.79 -3.72
CA LYS A 290 18.52 -21.30 -3.12
C LYS A 290 18.82 -22.09 -1.87
N THR A 291 18.27 -21.65 -0.75
CA THR A 291 18.44 -22.30 0.56
C THR A 291 17.09 -22.81 1.06
N LYS A 292 16.98 -24.12 1.29
CA LYS A 292 15.81 -24.70 1.96
C LYS A 292 15.95 -24.53 3.47
N LEU A 293 14.95 -23.91 4.08
CA LEU A 293 14.87 -23.65 5.50
C LEU A 293 13.78 -24.52 6.09
N GLU A 294 14.20 -25.55 6.81
CA GLU A 294 13.27 -26.38 7.59
C GLU A 294 12.60 -25.56 8.71
N PRO A 295 11.41 -25.98 9.18
CA PRO A 295 10.70 -25.28 10.24
C PRO A 295 11.59 -25.00 11.46
N ARG A 296 11.54 -23.76 11.96
CA ARG A 296 12.30 -23.26 13.11
C ARG A 296 13.83 -23.32 12.96
N LYS A 297 14.34 -23.58 11.75
CA LYS A 297 15.78 -23.51 11.49
C LYS A 297 16.22 -22.11 11.15
N MET A 298 17.45 -21.82 11.56
CA MET A 298 18.19 -20.61 11.29
C MET A 298 19.40 -20.98 10.44
N VAL A 299 19.72 -20.12 9.48
CA VAL A 299 20.91 -20.24 8.63
C VAL A 299 21.61 -18.90 8.62
N ASP A 300 22.93 -18.96 8.81
CA ASP A 300 23.83 -17.81 8.73
C ASP A 300 24.69 -17.92 7.48
N GLY A 301 25.04 -16.78 6.91
CA GLY A 301 25.93 -16.71 5.77
C GLY A 301 26.21 -15.28 5.35
N GLN A 302 26.89 -15.12 4.23
CA GLN A 302 27.34 -13.83 3.74
C GLN A 302 26.88 -13.62 2.30
N ILE A 303 26.55 -12.37 1.98
CA ILE A 303 26.14 -11.93 0.65
C ILE A 303 26.88 -10.65 0.27
N ALA A 304 27.07 -10.44 -1.02
CA ALA A 304 27.71 -9.25 -1.56
C ALA A 304 26.81 -8.53 -2.56
N PHE A 305 26.88 -7.20 -2.55
CA PHE A 305 26.23 -6.32 -3.53
C PHE A 305 27.29 -5.43 -4.19
N VAL A 306 27.28 -5.34 -5.52
CA VAL A 306 27.97 -4.26 -6.20
C VAL A 306 27.09 -3.02 -6.08
N PHE A 307 27.57 -2.04 -5.33
CA PHE A 307 26.81 -0.86 -4.90
C PHE A 307 27.57 0.40 -5.30
N ALA A 308 26.87 1.45 -5.74
CA ALA A 308 27.54 2.67 -6.17
C ALA A 308 28.43 3.24 -5.05
N LYS A 309 29.63 3.70 -5.45
CA LYS A 309 30.70 4.09 -4.50
C LYS A 309 30.23 5.17 -3.52
N ASP A 310 29.47 6.15 -4.01
CA ASP A 310 29.02 7.29 -3.21
C ASP A 310 27.57 7.14 -2.71
N ALA A 311 26.87 6.06 -3.09
CA ALA A 311 25.53 5.80 -2.58
C ALA A 311 25.55 5.44 -1.09
N GLN A 312 24.52 5.87 -0.38
CA GLN A 312 24.25 5.49 1.00
C GLN A 312 23.20 4.38 1.02
N ILE A 313 23.37 3.41 1.91
CA ILE A 313 22.46 2.28 2.06
C ILE A 313 21.25 2.76 2.87
N GLU A 314 20.05 2.55 2.37
CA GLU A 314 18.81 2.83 3.09
C GLU A 314 18.23 1.55 3.71
N SER A 315 18.08 0.50 2.91
CA SER A 315 17.41 -0.72 3.35
C SER A 315 17.87 -1.98 2.61
N LEU A 316 17.60 -3.12 3.21
CA LEU A 316 17.65 -4.44 2.58
C LEU A 316 16.24 -5.00 2.57
N ASN A 317 15.75 -5.37 1.39
CA ASN A 317 14.37 -5.78 1.16
C ASN A 317 14.35 -7.20 0.63
N TYR A 318 13.44 -8.03 1.15
CA TYR A 318 13.18 -9.38 0.65
C TYR A 318 11.71 -9.53 0.27
N PHE A 319 11.45 -9.96 -0.96
CA PHE A 319 10.10 -10.22 -1.45
C PHE A 319 9.71 -11.67 -1.14
N TYR A 320 8.81 -11.86 -0.18
CA TYR A 320 8.27 -13.17 0.20
C TYR A 320 6.78 -13.23 -0.12
N GLU A 321 6.40 -14.07 -1.08
CA GLU A 321 5.04 -14.11 -1.64
C GLU A 321 4.64 -12.70 -2.14
N ASP A 322 3.48 -12.19 -1.71
CA ASP A 322 2.99 -10.85 -2.05
C ASP A 322 3.40 -9.78 -1.01
N LYS A 323 4.42 -10.07 -0.18
CA LYS A 323 4.86 -9.18 0.89
C LYS A 323 6.33 -8.82 0.79
N GLU A 324 6.62 -7.58 1.13
CA GLU A 324 7.98 -7.08 1.28
C GLU A 324 8.38 -7.07 2.75
N ILE A 325 9.54 -7.66 3.06
CA ILE A 325 10.13 -7.65 4.39
C ILE A 325 11.37 -6.76 4.33
N THR A 326 11.39 -5.69 5.12
CA THR A 326 12.40 -4.63 5.03
C THR A 326 13.21 -4.51 6.32
N LYS A 327 14.54 -4.39 6.19
CA LYS A 327 15.46 -3.95 7.25
C LYS A 327 16.09 -2.63 6.88
N TYR A 328 15.85 -1.60 7.69
CA TYR A 328 16.44 -0.28 7.47
C TYR A 328 17.82 -0.17 8.11
N PHE A 329 18.73 0.45 7.38
CA PHE A 329 20.06 0.77 7.88
C PHE A 329 20.04 2.09 8.68
N PRO A 330 20.95 2.25 9.65
CA PRO A 330 21.05 3.43 10.50
C PRO A 330 21.35 4.74 9.81
#